data_AF-A0A8H6KJP7-F1
#
_entry.id   AF-A0A8H6KJP7-F1
#
_cell.length_a   1.000
_cell.length_b   1.000
_cell.length_c   1.000
_cell.angle_alpha   90.00
_cell.angle_beta   90.00
_cell.angle_gamma   90.00
#
_symmetry.space_group_name_H-M   'P 1'
#
loop_
_entity.id
_entity.type
_entity.pdbx_description
1 polymer ?
#
loop_
_entity_poly.entity_id
_entity_poly.type
_entity_poly.pdbx_seq_one_letter_code
_entity_poly.pdbx_strand_id
1 'polypeptide(L)'
;MNLLRDDRKMVQYEGFHVFKVFVANPHKSIAVQKILLMNREKLLTFLSHFLEDRTDDEQFIDEREFLIKQIRNMPPNPVAPQRHGVPGGS
;
A
#
# COMPACT_ATOMS: atom_id res chain seq x y z
N MET A 1 3.36 -6.42 -10.38
CA MET A 1 4.36 -5.65 -9.60
C MET A 1 5.68 -6.38 -9.69
N ASN A 2 6.42 -6.17 -10.78
CA ASN A 2 7.70 -6.87 -10.98
C ASN A 2 8.84 -6.18 -10.23
N LEU A 3 8.73 -4.86 -9.98
CA LEU A 3 9.75 -4.08 -9.26
C LEU A 3 9.93 -4.52 -7.80
N LEU A 4 8.84 -4.84 -7.10
CA LEU A 4 8.90 -5.34 -5.71
C LEU A 4 9.56 -6.72 -5.61
N ARG A 5 9.69 -7.45 -6.72
CA ARG A 5 10.28 -8.79 -6.78
C ARG A 5 11.58 -8.83 -7.58
N ASP A 6 12.15 -7.68 -7.91
CA ASP A 6 13.44 -7.59 -8.61
C ASP A 6 14.55 -8.13 -7.71
N ASP A 7 15.59 -8.75 -8.24
CA ASP A 7 16.68 -9.32 -7.43
C ASP A 7 17.51 -8.24 -6.71
N ARG A 8 17.47 -6.99 -7.19
CA ARG A 8 18.24 -5.87 -6.64
C ARG A 8 17.46 -5.16 -5.55
N LYS A 9 17.97 -5.17 -4.31
CA LYS A 9 17.36 -4.51 -3.14
C LYS A 9 17.03 -3.03 -3.35
N MET A 10 17.88 -2.29 -4.07
CA MET A 10 17.61 -0.87 -4.37
C MET A 10 16.41 -0.70 -5.31
N VAL A 11 16.23 -1.59 -6.29
CA VAL A 11 15.05 -1.54 -7.19
C VAL A 11 13.78 -1.94 -6.44
N GLN A 12 13.87 -2.92 -5.54
CA GLN A 12 12.79 -3.27 -4.63
C GLN A 12 12.38 -2.06 -3.79
N TYR A 13 13.35 -1.35 -3.21
CA TYR A 13 13.14 -0.17 -2.37
C TYR A 13 12.44 0.97 -3.11
N GLU A 14 12.90 1.32 -4.32
CA GLU A 14 12.21 2.29 -5.16
C GLU A 14 10.80 1.81 -5.57
N GLY A 15 10.66 0.51 -5.86
CA GLY A 15 9.38 -0.13 -6.11
C GLY A 15 8.41 0.01 -4.91
N PHE A 16 8.92 -0.04 -3.69
CA PHE A 16 8.15 0.17 -2.47
C PHE A 16 7.63 1.59 -2.36
N HIS A 17 8.45 2.60 -2.64
CA HIS A 17 8.00 3.99 -2.65
C HIS A 17 6.88 4.23 -3.66
N VAL A 18 6.97 3.65 -4.85
CA VAL A 18 5.90 3.70 -5.85
C VAL A 18 4.64 2.98 -5.35
N PHE A 19 4.79 1.77 -4.79
CA PHE A 19 3.67 1.00 -4.25
C PHE A 19 2.95 1.73 -3.12
N LYS A 20 3.69 2.37 -2.22
CA LYS A 20 3.19 3.14 -1.08
C LYS A 20 2.17 4.18 -1.50
N VAL A 21 2.38 4.89 -2.61
CA VAL A 21 1.45 5.92 -3.11
C VAL A 21 0.06 5.35 -3.40
N PHE A 22 -0.04 4.12 -3.92
CA PHE A 22 -1.33 3.49 -4.21
C PHE A 22 -2.08 3.06 -2.94
N VAL A 23 -1.36 2.61 -1.91
CA VAL A 23 -1.94 2.12 -0.65
C VAL A 23 -2.19 3.25 0.35
N ALA A 24 -1.37 4.30 0.36
CA ALA A 24 -1.53 5.44 1.24
C ALA A 24 -2.58 6.45 0.74
N ASN A 25 -2.93 6.44 -0.56
CA ASN A 25 -3.95 7.33 -1.09
C ASN A 25 -5.32 7.09 -0.39
N PRO A 26 -5.91 8.06 0.33
CA PRO A 26 -7.23 7.86 0.96
C PRO A 26 -8.37 7.74 -0.08
N HIS A 27 -8.16 8.26 -1.29
CA HIS A 27 -9.13 8.26 -2.39
C HIS A 27 -8.75 7.26 -3.50
N LYS A 28 -8.37 6.04 -3.12
CA LYS A 28 -8.05 4.98 -4.09
C LYS A 28 -9.25 4.69 -4.98
N SER A 29 -9.01 4.53 -6.28
CA SER A 29 -10.07 4.09 -7.19
C SER A 29 -10.58 2.70 -6.81
N ILE A 30 -11.83 2.40 -7.20
CA ILE A 30 -12.43 1.07 -7.01
C ILE A 30 -11.55 -0.04 -7.59
N ALA A 31 -10.93 0.22 -8.75
CA ALA A 31 -10.03 -0.75 -9.39
C ALA A 31 -8.81 -1.08 -8.52
N VAL A 32 -8.16 -0.06 -7.94
CA VAL A 32 -7.03 -0.26 -7.04
C VAL A 32 -7.47 -1.03 -5.80
N GLN A 33 -8.60 -0.65 -5.19
CA GLN A 33 -9.13 -1.35 -4.02
C GLN A 33 -9.40 -2.84 -4.32
N LYS A 34 -10.01 -3.16 -5.46
CA LYS A 34 -10.25 -4.55 -5.88
C LYS A 34 -8.95 -5.33 -6.00
N ILE A 35 -7.93 -4.78 -6.65
CA ILE A 35 -6.63 -5.44 -6.82
C ILE A 35 -5.98 -5.70 -5.46
N LEU A 36 -6.00 -4.73 -4.54
CA LEU A 36 -5.46 -4.89 -3.20
C LEU A 36 -6.21 -5.96 -2.40
N LEU A 37 -7.54 -5.99 -2.48
CA LEU A 37 -8.38 -6.97 -1.79
C LEU A 37 -8.17 -8.39 -2.34
N MET A 38 -8.11 -8.56 -3.67
CA MET A 38 -7.86 -9.85 -4.31
C MET A 38 -6.52 -10.47 -3.92
N ASN A 39 -5.53 -9.65 -3.54
CA ASN A 39 -4.18 -10.10 -3.17
C ASN A 39 -3.88 -9.88 -1.68
N ARG A 40 -4.88 -9.59 -0.86
CA ARG A 40 -4.71 -9.08 0.51
C ARG A 40 -3.77 -9.94 1.35
N GLU A 41 -4.05 -11.24 1.46
CA GLU A 41 -3.23 -12.15 2.27
C GLU A 41 -1.80 -12.23 1.75
N LYS A 42 -1.64 -12.40 0.43
CA LYS A 42 -0.32 -12.46 -0.22
C LYS A 42 0.48 -11.17 -0.01
N LEU A 43 -0.18 -10.00 -0.05
CA LEU A 43 0.46 -8.71 0.20
C LEU A 43 0.89 -8.57 1.65
N LEU A 44 0.05 -8.99 2.62
CA LEU A 44 0.39 -8.93 4.04
C LEU A 44 1.60 -9.82 4.37
N THR A 45 1.61 -11.07 3.87
CA THR A 45 2.76 -11.98 4.04
C THR A 45 4.00 -11.46 3.31
N PHE A 46 3.83 -10.90 2.12
CA PHE A 46 4.97 -10.35 1.37
C PHE A 46 5.60 -9.17 2.11
N LEU A 47 4.78 -8.21 2.57
CA LEU A 47 5.27 -7.00 3.24
C LEU A 47 5.89 -7.29 4.60
N SER A 48 5.47 -8.33 5.34
CA SER A 48 6.08 -8.67 6.63
C SER A 48 7.54 -9.14 6.51
N HIS A 49 7.94 -9.66 5.35
CA HIS A 49 9.30 -10.13 5.06
C HIS A 49 10.04 -9.22 4.07
N PHE A 50 9.42 -8.13 3.63
CA PHE A 50 9.99 -7.27 2.60
C PHE A 50 11.13 -6.42 3.18
N LEU A 51 12.33 -6.61 2.62
CA LEU A 51 13.59 -5.96 3.05
C LEU A 51 13.80 -6.02 4.58
N GLU A 52 13.51 -7.17 5.20
CA GLU A 52 13.59 -7.36 6.65
C GLU A 52 15.02 -7.20 7.22
N ASP A 53 16.04 -7.26 6.37
CA ASP A 53 17.44 -7.03 6.71
C ASP A 53 17.79 -5.54 6.88
N ARG A 54 16.90 -4.62 6.47
CA ARG A 54 17.07 -3.17 6.63
C ARG A 54 16.55 -2.72 7.99
N THR A 55 17.32 -2.97 9.04
CA THR A 55 16.92 -2.72 10.44
C THR A 55 17.30 -1.33 10.96
N ASP A 56 18.16 -0.59 10.25
CA ASP A 56 18.68 0.74 10.61
C ASP A 56 17.87 1.91 10.01
N ASP A 57 16.90 1.60 9.17
CA ASP A 57 16.04 2.57 8.47
C ASP A 57 14.66 2.63 9.14
N GLU A 58 14.57 3.37 10.25
CA GLU A 58 13.34 3.49 11.04
C GLU A 58 12.16 4.02 10.21
N GLN A 59 12.42 4.97 9.29
CA GLN A 59 11.40 5.51 8.40
C GLN A 59 10.81 4.42 7.50
N PHE A 60 11.65 3.60 6.88
CA PHE A 60 11.18 2.49 6.05
C PHE A 60 10.35 1.49 6.87
N ILE A 61 10.81 1.14 8.08
CA ILE A 61 10.12 0.21 8.97
C ILE A 61 8.71 0.73 9.30
N ASP A 62 8.61 2.00 9.71
CA ASP A 62 7.33 2.64 10.04
C ASP A 62 6.39 2.72 8.84
N GLU A 63 6.91 3.08 7.66
CA GLU A 63 6.12 3.12 6.43
C GLU A 63 5.61 1.72 6.04
N ARG A 64 6.45 0.69 6.18
CA ARG A 64 6.08 -0.69 5.89
C ARG A 64 4.98 -1.18 6.83
N GLU A 65 5.13 -0.95 8.12
CA GLU A 65 4.11 -1.29 9.13
C GLU A 65 2.80 -0.51 8.92
N PHE A 66 2.89 0.76 8.52
CA PHE A 66 1.73 1.55 8.15
C PHE A 66 0.97 0.92 6.96
N LEU A 67 1.68 0.52 5.90
CA LEU A 67 1.04 -0.13 4.75
C LEU A 67 0.39 -1.47 5.11
N ILE A 68 1.04 -2.28 5.95
CA ILE A 68 0.47 -3.54 6.47
C ILE A 68 -0.83 -3.26 7.21
N LYS A 69 -0.84 -2.27 8.12
CA LYS A 69 -2.04 -1.86 8.87
C LYS A 69 -3.15 -1.38 7.95
N GLN A 70 -2.84 -0.54 6.95
CA GLN A 70 -3.81 -0.05 5.98
C GLN A 70 -4.47 -1.20 5.21
N ILE A 71 -3.68 -2.14 4.65
CA ILE A 71 -4.20 -3.29 3.91
C ILE A 71 -4.98 -4.23 4.83
N ARG A 72 -4.51 -4.47 6.06
CA ARG A 72 -5.22 -5.29 7.05
C ARG A 72 -6.56 -4.67 7.46
N ASN A 73 -6.69 -3.35 7.45
CA ASN A 73 -7.91 -2.67 7.89
C ASN A 73 -8.86 -2.27 6.75
N MET A 74 -8.55 -2.60 5.49
CA MET A 74 -9.46 -2.35 4.37
C MET A 74 -10.83 -3.04 4.55
N PRO A 75 -11.94 -2.40 4.14
CA PRO A 75 -13.24 -3.06 4.11
C PRO A 75 -13.22 -4.27 3.16
N PRO A 76 -13.99 -5.34 3.43
CA PRO A 76 -13.99 -6.56 2.60
C PRO A 76 -14.50 -6.31 1.17
N ASN A 77 -15.25 -5.23 0.97
CA ASN A 77 -15.75 -4.79 -0.33
C ASN A 77 -15.20 -3.40 -0.68
N PRO A 78 -14.91 -3.10 -1.96
CA PRO A 78 -14.50 -1.77 -2.39
C PRO A 78 -15.55 -0.72 -2.04
N VAL A 79 -15.12 0.42 -1.50
CA VAL A 79 -15.99 1.55 -1.15
C VAL A 79 -15.74 2.67 -2.13
N ALA A 80 -16.82 3.29 -2.63
CA ALA A 80 -16.70 4.45 -3.51
C ALA A 80 -15.86 5.53 -2.81
N PRO A 81 -14.79 6.06 -3.44
CA PRO A 81 -14.00 7.10 -2.83
C PRO A 81 -14.93 8.29 -2.57
N GLN A 82 -15.14 8.61 -1.30
CA GLN A 82 -15.86 9.82 -0.93
C GLN A 82 -15.01 10.99 -1.44
N ARG A 83 -15.45 11.58 -2.55
CA ARG A 83 -15.03 12.93 -2.91
C ARG A 83 -15.44 13.78 -1.73
N HIS A 84 -14.50 14.48 -1.10
CA HIS A 84 -14.85 15.59 -0.23
C HIS A 84 -15.72 16.51 -1.08
N GLY A 85 -17.04 16.42 -0.89
CA GLY A 85 -17.99 17.29 -1.54
C GLY A 85 -17.65 18.67 -1.06
N VAL A 86 -17.32 19.56 -1.98
CA VAL A 86 -17.36 20.99 -1.71
C VAL A 86 -18.78 21.26 -1.21
N PRO A 87 -18.99 21.67 0.05
CA PRO A 87 -20.29 22.19 0.43
C PRO A 87 -20.33 23.60 -0.16
N GLY A 88 -20.88 23.75 -1.36
CA GLY A 88 -20.87 25.02 -2.06
C GLY A 88 -21.92 25.09 -3.16
N GLY A 89 -23.00 25.83 -2.87
CA GLY A 89 -24.04 26.18 -3.82
C GLY A 89 -25.35 26.42 -3.08
N SER A 90 -25.57 27.67 -2.69
CA SER A 90 -26.75 28.22 -2.02
C SER A 90 -28.09 27.85 -2.65
#